data_AF-A0A544Z3A9-F1
#
_entry.id   AF-A0A544Z3A9-F1
#
_cell.length_a   1.000
_cell.length_b   1.000
_cell.length_c   1.000
_cell.angle_alpha   90.00
_cell.angle_beta   90.00
_cell.angle_gamma   90.00
#
_symmetry.space_group_name_H-M   'P 1'
#
loop_
_entity.id
_entity.type
_entity.pdbx_description
1 polymer ?
#
loop_
_entity_poly.entity_id
_entity_poly.type
_entity_poly.pdbx_seq_one_letter_code
_entity_poly.pdbx_strand_id
1 'polypeptide(L)'
;MRHYRWGVPALVAAAGYGAVVAVAAAVAAARGDIGFLWRLTLFAEVNEDVTAVWPNALVLLAAGGLWGWALWQGLRGPVAGRPPVTDRGVLRLRVAFYATAGSWMACAVAPAWPWWAVVIDSLIMSALVVLFHPVLRRTVGFTGLALAAGLLSNTSTAAVEVFDVLDWREARRVADMPDLSALAGLIWTALVFLTQWRDGRWRRATVGYGIASLVAPLVLLLMAVPLEIAGISGGVHVSAITAADALSVIWLARSAHELTDPSASLAPVAPSGPPPAQASG
;
A
#
# COMPACT_ATOMS: atom_id res chain seq x y z
N MET A 1 26.84 3.79 -3.19
CA MET A 1 25.65 2.92 -3.20
C MET A 1 25.07 2.90 -1.79
N ARG A 2 23.75 3.00 -1.62
CA ARG A 2 23.12 3.00 -0.27
C ARG A 2 23.08 1.57 0.25
N HIS A 3 23.77 1.28 1.35
CA HIS A 3 23.66 -0.01 2.02
C HIS A 3 22.37 -0.06 2.84
N TYR A 4 21.61 -1.15 2.76
CA TYR A 4 20.40 -1.38 3.57
C TYR A 4 20.69 -2.50 4.57
N ARG A 5 20.20 -2.37 5.81
CA ARG A 5 20.53 -3.34 6.88
C ARG A 5 20.08 -4.76 6.55
N TRP A 6 18.95 -4.89 5.85
CA TRP A 6 18.38 -6.17 5.42
C TRP A 6 18.35 -6.29 3.89
N GLY A 7 19.19 -5.51 3.20
CA GLY A 7 19.20 -5.45 1.74
C GLY A 7 19.65 -6.74 1.05
N VAL A 8 20.48 -7.57 1.68
CA VAL A 8 20.84 -8.86 1.06
C VAL A 8 19.74 -9.90 1.27
N PRO A 9 19.24 -10.14 2.51
CA PRO A 9 18.16 -11.10 2.74
C PRO A 9 16.88 -10.76 1.97
N ALA A 10 16.51 -9.49 1.91
CA ALA A 10 15.34 -9.06 1.16
C ALA A 10 15.49 -9.29 -0.36
N LEU A 11 16.72 -9.17 -0.89
CA LEU A 11 16.99 -9.36 -2.31
C LEU A 11 16.90 -10.84 -2.64
N VAL A 12 17.46 -11.69 -1.77
CA VAL A 12 17.35 -13.15 -1.88
C VAL A 12 15.88 -13.58 -1.86
N ALA A 13 15.07 -13.05 -0.94
CA ALA A 13 13.64 -13.38 -0.87
C ALA A 13 12.88 -12.93 -2.13
N ALA A 14 13.09 -11.70 -2.58
CA ALA A 14 12.44 -11.16 -3.78
C ALA A 14 12.90 -11.88 -5.07
N ALA A 15 14.20 -12.18 -5.19
CA ALA A 15 14.74 -12.93 -6.31
C ALA A 15 14.26 -14.38 -6.31
N GLY A 16 14.17 -15.01 -5.13
CA GLY A 16 13.59 -16.34 -4.97
C GLY A 16 12.14 -16.38 -5.43
N TYR A 17 11.31 -15.46 -4.96
CA TYR A 17 9.92 -15.33 -5.42
C TYR A 17 9.84 -15.10 -6.94
N GLY A 18 10.64 -14.17 -7.48
CA GLY A 18 10.70 -13.91 -8.92
C GLY A 18 11.12 -15.13 -9.75
N ALA A 19 12.05 -15.95 -9.24
CA ALA A 19 12.45 -17.19 -9.89
C ALA A 19 11.31 -18.21 -9.91
N VAL A 20 10.56 -18.37 -8.82
CA VAL A 20 9.38 -19.24 -8.77
C VAL A 20 8.32 -18.77 -9.77
N VAL A 21 8.07 -17.45 -9.85
CA VAL A 21 7.14 -16.86 -10.83
C VAL A 21 7.60 -17.12 -12.27
N ALA A 22 8.89 -16.97 -12.57
CA ALA A 22 9.43 -17.24 -13.91
C ALA A 22 9.32 -18.73 -14.30
N VAL A 23 9.61 -19.64 -13.36
CA VAL A 23 9.43 -21.08 -13.57
C VAL A 23 7.96 -21.42 -13.79
N ALA A 24 7.05 -20.87 -12.97
CA ALA A 24 5.61 -21.06 -13.13
C ALA A 24 5.12 -20.60 -14.51
N ALA A 25 5.62 -19.47 -15.01
CA ALA A 25 5.28 -18.98 -16.35
C ALA A 25 5.84 -19.86 -17.47
N ALA A 26 7.06 -20.37 -17.34
CA ALA A 26 7.62 -21.32 -18.30
C ALA A 26 6.82 -22.63 -18.34
N VAL A 27 6.41 -23.14 -17.17
CA VAL A 27 5.54 -24.33 -17.07
C VAL A 27 4.17 -24.06 -17.69
N ALA A 28 3.58 -22.90 -17.43
CA ALA A 28 2.30 -22.50 -18.02
C ALA A 28 2.38 -22.43 -19.55
N ALA A 29 3.45 -21.85 -20.10
CA ALA A 29 3.69 -21.80 -21.54
C ALA A 29 3.90 -23.19 -22.16
N ALA A 30 4.57 -24.10 -21.45
CA ALA A 30 4.86 -25.45 -21.95
C ALA A 30 3.69 -26.42 -21.84
N ARG A 31 2.87 -26.32 -20.79
CA ARG A 31 1.77 -27.27 -20.49
C ARG A 31 0.39 -26.73 -20.81
N GLY A 32 0.25 -25.43 -21.07
CA GLY A 32 -1.04 -24.78 -21.23
C GLY A 32 -1.85 -24.72 -19.92
N ASP A 33 -1.20 -24.83 -18.76
CA ASP A 33 -1.84 -24.73 -17.43
C ASP A 33 -1.34 -23.47 -16.71
N ILE A 34 -2.19 -22.46 -16.64
CA ILE A 34 -1.88 -21.17 -16.01
C ILE A 34 -2.18 -21.16 -14.51
N GLY A 35 -2.77 -22.22 -13.98
CA GLY A 35 -3.37 -22.19 -12.65
C GLY A 35 -2.37 -22.04 -11.51
N PHE A 36 -1.17 -22.60 -11.65
CA PHE A 36 -0.11 -22.40 -10.67
C PHE A 36 0.45 -20.98 -10.69
N LEU A 37 0.67 -20.42 -11.90
CA LEU A 37 1.11 -19.03 -12.05
C LEU A 37 0.08 -18.06 -11.47
N TRP A 38 -1.20 -18.29 -11.77
CA TRP A 38 -2.33 -17.51 -11.26
C TRP A 38 -2.34 -17.43 -9.73
N ARG A 39 -2.33 -18.58 -9.05
CA ARG A 39 -2.33 -18.63 -7.57
C ARG A 39 -1.12 -17.92 -6.97
N LEU A 40 0.03 -18.03 -7.60
CA LEU A 40 1.27 -17.44 -7.10
C LEU A 40 1.33 -15.91 -7.23
N THR A 41 0.66 -15.34 -8.25
CA THR A 41 0.74 -13.91 -8.57
C THR A 41 -0.49 -13.13 -8.11
N LEU A 42 -1.62 -13.80 -7.95
CA LEU A 42 -2.91 -13.20 -7.59
C LEU A 42 -3.45 -13.65 -6.24
N PHE A 43 -2.86 -14.72 -5.66
CA PHE A 43 -3.25 -15.31 -4.38
C PHE A 43 -4.74 -15.70 -4.28
N ALA A 44 -5.35 -16.00 -5.42
CA ALA A 44 -6.73 -16.45 -5.55
C ALA A 44 -6.78 -17.79 -6.28
N GLU A 45 -7.88 -18.53 -6.09
CA GLU A 45 -8.17 -19.70 -6.90
C GLU A 45 -8.43 -19.29 -8.36
N VAL A 46 -8.15 -20.22 -9.26
CA VAL A 46 -8.27 -19.99 -10.71
C VAL A 46 -9.75 -19.93 -11.08
N ASN A 47 -10.15 -18.90 -11.82
CA ASN A 47 -11.49 -18.84 -12.38
C ASN A 47 -11.64 -19.86 -13.52
N GLU A 48 -12.76 -20.57 -13.59
CA GLU A 48 -12.97 -21.71 -14.51
C GLU A 48 -12.84 -21.33 -16.00
N ASP A 49 -12.95 -20.03 -16.32
CA ASP A 49 -12.93 -19.50 -17.68
C ASP A 49 -11.55 -19.00 -18.17
N VAL A 50 -10.47 -19.21 -17.40
CA VAL A 50 -9.14 -18.68 -17.77
C VAL A 50 -8.40 -19.61 -18.73
N THR A 51 -8.10 -19.10 -19.92
CA THR A 51 -7.26 -19.80 -20.90
C THR A 51 -5.78 -19.46 -20.71
N ALA A 52 -4.90 -20.46 -20.91
CA ALA A 52 -3.44 -20.28 -20.86
C ALA A 52 -2.89 -19.68 -22.16
N VAL A 53 -3.29 -18.44 -22.45
CA VAL A 53 -2.77 -17.66 -23.57
C VAL A 53 -1.64 -16.73 -23.13
N TRP A 54 -0.71 -16.43 -24.04
CA TRP A 54 0.45 -15.59 -23.73
C TRP A 54 0.10 -14.19 -23.16
N PRO A 55 -0.99 -13.50 -23.54
CA PRO A 55 -1.36 -12.22 -22.92
C PRO A 55 -1.66 -12.37 -21.43
N ASN A 56 -2.38 -13.43 -21.05
CA ASN A 56 -2.70 -13.73 -19.65
C ASN A 56 -1.42 -14.01 -18.86
N ALA A 57 -0.49 -14.80 -19.42
CA ALA A 57 0.79 -15.07 -18.78
C ALA A 57 1.61 -13.79 -18.53
N LEU A 58 1.60 -12.82 -19.46
CA LEU A 58 2.29 -11.55 -19.27
C LEU A 58 1.68 -10.69 -18.16
N VAL A 59 0.36 -10.63 -18.07
CA VAL A 59 -0.31 -9.89 -16.99
C VAL A 59 0.03 -10.50 -15.62
N LEU A 60 0.02 -11.83 -15.52
CA LEU A 60 0.40 -12.52 -14.28
C LEU A 60 1.88 -12.32 -13.94
N LEU A 61 2.77 -12.37 -14.92
CA LEU A 61 4.19 -12.04 -14.73
C LEU A 61 4.37 -10.61 -14.23
N ALA A 62 3.61 -9.64 -14.76
CA ALA A 62 3.64 -8.26 -14.29
C ALA A 62 3.14 -8.13 -12.84
N ALA A 63 2.03 -8.81 -12.51
CA ALA A 63 1.49 -8.88 -11.15
C ALA A 63 2.50 -9.50 -10.16
N GLY A 64 3.11 -10.63 -10.52
CA GLY A 64 4.18 -11.25 -9.75
C GLY A 64 5.40 -10.33 -9.62
N GLY A 65 5.83 -9.67 -10.69
CA GLY A 65 6.91 -8.68 -10.62
C GLY A 65 6.62 -7.56 -9.61
N LEU A 66 5.37 -7.10 -9.56
CA LEU A 66 4.93 -6.05 -8.65
C LEU A 66 4.92 -6.52 -7.18
N TRP A 67 4.43 -7.74 -6.90
CA TRP A 67 4.49 -8.34 -5.56
C TRP A 67 5.92 -8.65 -5.12
N GLY A 68 6.78 -9.13 -6.03
CA GLY A 68 8.21 -9.32 -5.76
C GLY A 68 8.91 -7.99 -5.43
N TRP A 69 8.52 -6.92 -6.11
CA TRP A 69 8.97 -5.57 -5.79
C TRP A 69 8.44 -5.08 -4.43
N ALA A 70 7.17 -5.32 -4.11
CA ALA A 70 6.60 -5.02 -2.79
C ALA A 70 7.34 -5.76 -1.67
N LEU A 71 7.67 -7.04 -1.88
CA LEU A 71 8.44 -7.85 -0.94
C LEU A 71 9.84 -7.27 -0.72
N TRP A 72 10.55 -6.93 -1.80
CA TRP A 72 11.84 -6.24 -1.72
C TRP A 72 11.75 -4.93 -0.94
N GLN A 73 10.74 -4.10 -1.25
CA GLN A 73 10.54 -2.81 -0.61
C GLN A 73 10.20 -2.96 0.87
N GLY A 74 9.38 -3.93 1.26
CA GLY A 74 9.03 -4.21 2.66
C GLY A 74 10.21 -4.73 3.47
N LEU A 75 10.94 -5.71 2.94
CA LEU A 75 11.96 -6.45 3.70
C LEU A 75 13.32 -5.76 3.77
N ARG A 76 13.70 -4.92 2.79
CA ARG A 76 15.06 -4.32 2.74
C ARG A 76 15.42 -3.50 3.99
N GLY A 77 14.40 -3.01 4.70
CA GLY A 77 14.56 -2.24 5.93
C GLY A 77 15.24 -0.89 5.71
N PRO A 78 15.54 -0.15 6.80
CA PRO A 78 16.16 1.16 6.70
C PRO A 78 17.53 1.12 6.04
N VAL A 79 17.90 2.26 5.45
CA VAL A 79 19.28 2.54 5.04
C VAL A 79 20.19 2.33 6.26
N ALA A 80 21.26 1.57 6.06
CA ALA A 80 22.27 1.28 7.07
C ALA A 80 23.03 2.57 7.43
N GLY A 81 23.13 2.84 8.73
CA GLY A 81 23.76 4.03 9.28
C GLY A 81 23.30 4.27 10.71
N ARG A 82 23.99 5.17 11.42
CA ARG A 82 23.55 5.61 12.76
C ARG A 82 22.20 6.31 12.59
N PRO A 83 21.11 5.82 13.22
CA PRO A 83 19.83 6.50 13.15
C PRO A 83 20.01 7.92 13.70
N PRO A 84 19.51 8.97 13.03
CA PRO A 84 19.40 10.26 13.68
C PRO A 84 18.58 10.11 14.96
N VAL A 85 18.85 10.92 15.99
CA VAL A 85 18.02 10.96 17.20
C VAL A 85 16.59 11.28 16.76
N THR A 86 15.75 10.25 16.77
CA THR A 86 14.41 10.30 16.20
C THR A 86 13.42 10.38 17.34
N ASP A 87 12.49 11.33 17.28
CA ASP A 87 11.39 11.46 18.24
C ASP A 87 10.59 10.14 18.33
N ARG A 88 10.14 9.79 19.55
CA ARG A 88 9.34 8.59 19.81
C ARG A 88 8.06 8.57 18.97
N GLY A 89 7.46 9.73 18.69
CA GLY A 89 6.29 9.83 17.81
C GLY A 89 6.57 9.38 16.38
N VAL A 90 7.71 9.78 15.81
CA VAL A 90 8.14 9.38 14.46
C VAL A 90 8.45 7.88 14.41
N LEU A 91 9.08 7.33 15.45
CA LEU A 91 9.31 5.89 15.55
C LEU A 91 8.01 5.09 15.58
N ARG A 92 7.03 5.51 16.38
CA ARG A 92 5.71 4.85 16.43
C ARG A 92 4.99 4.90 15.09
N LEU A 93 4.99 6.06 14.43
CA LEU A 93 4.38 6.21 13.12
C LEU A 93 5.06 5.32 12.08
N ARG A 94 6.39 5.23 12.12
CA ARG A 94 7.17 4.35 11.25
C ARG A 94 6.80 2.87 11.48
N VAL A 95 6.67 2.45 12.74
CA VAL A 95 6.23 1.09 13.08
C VAL A 95 4.81 0.85 12.55
N ALA A 96 3.90 1.81 12.68
CA ALA A 96 2.54 1.69 12.15
C ALA A 96 2.53 1.48 10.63
N PHE A 97 3.31 2.25 9.86
CA PHE A 97 3.44 2.03 8.41
C PHE A 97 3.96 0.63 8.06
N TYR A 98 4.96 0.10 8.77
CA TYR A 98 5.42 -1.27 8.55
C TYR A 98 4.40 -2.32 8.98
N ALA A 99 3.70 -2.10 10.10
CA ALA A 99 2.68 -3.01 10.58
C ALA A 99 1.54 -3.13 9.56
N THR A 100 1.08 -1.99 9.01
CA THR A 100 0.08 -1.99 7.92
C THR A 100 0.61 -2.66 6.65
N ALA A 101 1.84 -2.35 6.22
CA ALA A 101 2.41 -2.99 5.04
C ALA A 101 2.52 -4.51 5.21
N GLY A 102 2.88 -4.96 6.42
CA GLY A 102 2.96 -6.37 6.78
C GLY A 102 1.59 -7.04 6.88
N SER A 103 0.59 -6.36 7.47
CA SER A 103 -0.77 -6.89 7.54
C SER A 103 -1.37 -7.06 6.15
N TRP A 104 -1.20 -6.08 5.26
CA TRP A 104 -1.72 -6.17 3.89
C TRP A 104 -1.01 -7.24 3.06
N MET A 105 0.30 -7.41 3.24
CA MET A 105 1.03 -8.51 2.64
C MET A 105 0.55 -9.88 3.16
N ALA A 106 0.26 -9.99 4.46
CA ALA A 106 -0.30 -11.21 5.04
C ALA A 106 -1.73 -11.47 4.53
N CYS A 107 -2.57 -10.43 4.48
CA CYS A 107 -3.92 -10.46 3.94
C CYS A 107 -3.94 -10.97 2.50
N ALA A 108 -3.00 -10.50 1.67
CA ALA A 108 -2.90 -10.92 0.28
C ALA A 108 -2.63 -12.43 0.12
N VAL A 109 -1.79 -13.04 0.96
CA VAL A 109 -1.31 -14.43 0.73
C VAL A 109 -2.27 -15.49 1.29
N ALA A 110 -3.16 -15.15 2.24
CA ALA A 110 -4.06 -16.12 2.85
C ALA A 110 -5.50 -15.98 2.31
N PRO A 111 -6.00 -16.96 1.53
CA PRO A 111 -7.29 -16.86 0.84
C PRO A 111 -8.51 -16.96 1.77
N ALA A 112 -8.34 -17.37 3.03
CA ALA A 112 -9.41 -17.48 4.01
C ALA A 112 -8.91 -17.02 5.39
N TRP A 113 -8.92 -15.71 5.61
CA TRP A 113 -8.64 -15.17 6.93
C TRP A 113 -9.86 -15.34 7.86
N PRO A 114 -9.65 -15.68 9.14
CA PRO A 114 -10.70 -15.59 10.13
C PRO A 114 -11.20 -14.14 10.25
N TRP A 115 -12.47 -13.96 10.61
CA TRP A 115 -13.11 -12.65 10.83
C TRP A 115 -12.27 -11.69 11.72
N TRP A 116 -11.58 -12.24 12.74
CA TRP A 116 -10.77 -11.43 13.66
C TRP A 116 -9.56 -10.78 12.98
N ALA A 117 -9.10 -11.30 11.83
CA ALA A 117 -7.99 -10.71 11.09
C ALA A 117 -8.37 -9.34 10.49
N VAL A 118 -9.60 -9.21 10.00
CA VAL A 118 -10.14 -7.94 9.50
C VAL A 118 -10.23 -6.91 10.62
N VAL A 119 -10.61 -7.36 11.83
CA VAL A 119 -10.63 -6.51 13.04
C VAL A 119 -9.22 -6.06 13.39
N ILE A 120 -8.23 -6.96 13.39
CA ILE A 120 -6.83 -6.61 13.67
C ILE A 120 -6.30 -5.62 12.63
N ASP A 121 -6.55 -5.84 11.33
CA ASP A 121 -6.13 -4.92 10.28
C ASP A 121 -6.74 -3.53 10.46
N SER A 122 -8.04 -3.48 10.75
CA SER A 122 -8.76 -2.24 11.04
C SER A 122 -8.19 -1.49 12.27
N LEU A 123 -7.75 -2.22 13.30
CA LEU A 123 -7.09 -1.64 14.47
C LEU A 123 -5.69 -1.09 14.14
N ILE A 124 -4.91 -1.83 13.34
CA ILE A 124 -3.59 -1.38 12.85
C ILE A 124 -3.75 -0.10 12.02
N MET A 125 -4.73 -0.07 11.11
CA MET A 125 -5.04 1.10 10.30
C MET A 125 -5.54 2.27 11.14
N SER A 126 -6.39 2.02 12.15
CA SER A 126 -6.81 3.06 13.10
C SER A 126 -5.62 3.64 13.88
N ALA A 127 -4.68 2.80 14.30
CA ALA A 127 -3.44 3.26 14.94
C ALA A 127 -2.60 4.12 13.99
N LEU A 128 -2.49 3.74 12.71
CA LEU A 128 -1.83 4.55 11.68
C LEU A 128 -2.51 5.91 11.51
N VAL A 129 -3.84 5.95 11.42
CA VAL A 129 -4.65 7.18 11.32
C VAL A 129 -4.35 8.12 12.49
N VAL A 130 -4.39 7.60 13.72
CA VAL A 130 -4.13 8.39 14.95
C VAL A 130 -2.69 8.87 15.01
N LEU A 131 -1.72 8.01 14.70
CA LEU A 131 -0.30 8.35 14.74
C LEU A 131 0.12 9.32 13.62
N PHE A 132 -0.61 9.34 12.50
CA PHE A 132 -0.38 10.27 11.39
C PHE A 132 -1.03 11.65 11.64
N HIS A 133 -2.00 11.74 12.55
CA HIS A 133 -2.72 12.98 12.86
C HIS A 133 -1.82 14.17 13.27
N PRO A 134 -0.76 14.01 14.09
CA PRO A 134 0.17 15.11 14.38
C PRO A 134 0.91 15.64 13.15
N VAL A 135 1.15 14.80 12.14
CA VAL A 135 1.76 15.20 10.86
C VAL A 135 0.76 16.01 10.04
N LEU A 136 -0.49 15.52 9.93
CA LEU A 136 -1.59 16.26 9.30
C LEU A 136 -1.72 17.66 9.90
N ARG A 137 -1.67 17.77 11.25
CA ARG A 137 -1.88 19.04 11.98
C ARG A 137 -0.87 20.13 11.64
N ARG A 138 0.32 19.75 11.19
CA ARG A 138 1.38 20.69 10.85
C ARG A 138 1.29 21.19 9.40
N THR A 139 0.56 20.47 8.54
CA THR A 139 0.68 20.64 7.08
C THR A 139 -0.65 21.01 6.41
N VAL A 140 -1.79 20.58 6.96
CA VAL A 140 -3.13 20.86 6.41
C VAL A 140 -4.11 21.28 7.51
N GLY A 141 -5.09 22.13 7.18
CA GLY A 141 -6.09 22.62 8.15
C GLY A 141 -7.20 21.62 8.49
N PHE A 142 -7.46 20.64 7.63
CA PHE A 142 -8.61 19.72 7.73
C PHE A 142 -8.35 18.48 8.60
N THR A 143 -7.70 18.68 9.74
CA THR A 143 -7.12 17.57 10.52
C THR A 143 -8.14 16.75 11.29
N GLY A 144 -9.17 17.41 11.83
CA GLY A 144 -10.30 16.75 12.44
C GLY A 144 -11.08 15.91 11.43
N LEU A 145 -11.28 16.43 10.21
CA LEU A 145 -11.92 15.70 9.12
C LEU A 145 -11.12 14.45 8.73
N ALA A 146 -9.80 14.58 8.53
CA ALA A 146 -8.95 13.43 8.22
C ALA A 146 -9.02 12.35 9.30
N LEU A 147 -8.89 12.75 10.58
CA LEU A 147 -8.95 11.82 11.70
C LEU A 147 -10.31 11.12 11.77
N ALA A 148 -11.41 11.88 11.71
CA ALA A 148 -12.77 11.35 11.78
C ALA A 148 -13.06 10.41 10.60
N ALA A 149 -12.67 10.80 9.37
CA ALA A 149 -12.88 9.99 8.17
C ALA A 149 -12.07 8.67 8.23
N GLY A 150 -10.80 8.74 8.62
CA GLY A 150 -9.96 7.55 8.75
C GLY A 150 -10.47 6.60 9.84
N LEU A 151 -10.87 7.12 11.01
CA LEU A 151 -11.45 6.28 12.07
C LEU A 151 -12.81 5.71 11.68
N LEU A 152 -13.69 6.52 11.09
CA LEU A 152 -15.00 6.06 10.63
C LEU A 152 -14.87 4.89 9.66
N SER A 153 -14.02 5.01 8.64
CA SER A 153 -13.78 3.96 7.65
C SER A 153 -13.34 2.65 8.32
N ASN A 154 -12.30 2.68 9.16
CA ASN A 154 -11.76 1.46 9.77
C ASN A 154 -12.68 0.88 10.87
N THR A 155 -13.32 1.72 11.67
CA THR A 155 -14.25 1.25 12.73
C THR A 155 -15.54 0.68 12.15
N SER A 156 -16.04 1.21 11.04
CA SER A 156 -17.19 0.65 10.32
C SER A 156 -16.88 -0.76 9.83
N THR A 157 -15.73 -0.96 9.17
CA THR A 157 -15.27 -2.30 8.73
C THR A 157 -15.17 -3.28 9.90
N ALA A 158 -14.49 -2.91 10.99
CA ALA A 158 -14.37 -3.77 12.17
C ALA A 158 -15.73 -4.07 12.84
N ALA A 159 -16.62 -3.07 12.90
CA ALA A 159 -17.92 -3.22 13.54
C ALA A 159 -18.83 -4.18 12.75
N VAL A 160 -18.81 -4.13 11.42
CA VAL A 160 -19.57 -5.06 10.57
C VAL A 160 -19.18 -6.51 10.88
N GLU A 161 -17.89 -6.82 10.93
CA GLU A 161 -17.38 -8.17 11.23
C GLU A 161 -17.78 -8.63 12.64
N VAL A 162 -17.63 -7.76 13.65
CA VAL A 162 -17.98 -8.10 15.03
C VAL A 162 -19.49 -8.33 15.18
N PHE A 163 -20.32 -7.47 14.59
CA PHE A 163 -21.78 -7.61 14.68
C PHE A 163 -22.31 -8.79 13.89
N ASP A 164 -21.64 -9.17 12.80
CA ASP A 164 -21.99 -10.39 12.06
C ASP A 164 -21.77 -11.65 12.92
N VAL A 165 -20.62 -11.75 13.59
CA VAL A 165 -20.30 -12.88 14.48
C VAL A 165 -21.23 -12.96 15.69
N LEU A 166 -21.71 -11.82 16.19
CA LEU A 166 -22.67 -11.74 17.30
C LEU A 166 -24.14 -11.90 16.86
N ASP A 167 -24.42 -12.10 15.56
CA ASP A 167 -25.76 -12.10 14.93
C ASP A 167 -26.60 -10.86 15.29
N TRP A 168 -25.95 -9.70 15.49
CA TRP A 168 -26.63 -8.47 15.86
C TRP A 168 -27.02 -7.64 14.64
N ARG A 169 -28.05 -8.12 13.93
CA ARG A 169 -28.43 -7.62 12.59
C ARG A 169 -28.76 -6.13 12.51
N GLU A 170 -29.45 -5.58 13.51
CA GLU A 170 -29.80 -4.16 13.50
C GLU A 170 -28.56 -3.26 13.69
N ALA A 171 -27.64 -3.65 14.59
CA ALA A 171 -26.37 -2.95 14.76
C ALA A 171 -25.49 -3.08 13.50
N ARG A 172 -25.48 -4.26 12.87
CA ARG A 172 -24.80 -4.49 11.60
C ARG A 172 -25.32 -3.57 10.50
N ARG A 173 -26.63 -3.42 10.31
CA ARG A 173 -27.21 -2.51 9.30
C ARG A 173 -26.81 -1.06 9.50
N VAL A 174 -26.68 -0.61 10.74
CA VAL A 174 -26.23 0.76 11.04
C VAL A 174 -24.74 0.93 10.75
N ALA A 175 -23.93 -0.09 11.02
CA ALA A 175 -22.49 -0.07 10.75
C ALA A 175 -22.16 -0.26 9.26
N ASP A 176 -22.99 -1.01 8.54
CA ASP A 176 -22.83 -1.40 7.14
C ASP A 176 -23.28 -0.27 6.20
N MET A 177 -22.43 0.75 6.10
CA MET A 177 -22.59 1.88 5.18
C MET A 177 -21.39 1.90 4.21
N PRO A 178 -21.36 0.99 3.22
CA PRO A 178 -20.18 0.78 2.37
C PRO A 178 -19.80 2.06 1.62
N ASP A 179 -20.76 2.79 1.06
CA ASP A 179 -20.51 4.03 0.33
C ASP A 179 -19.89 5.12 1.23
N LEU A 180 -20.39 5.25 2.45
CA LEU A 180 -19.90 6.25 3.41
C LEU A 180 -18.50 5.87 3.92
N SER A 181 -18.28 4.59 4.25
CA SER A 181 -16.98 4.09 4.71
C SER A 181 -15.91 4.20 3.62
N ALA A 182 -16.28 3.95 2.36
CA ALA A 182 -15.41 4.09 1.19
C ALA A 182 -15.08 5.56 0.93
N LEU A 183 -16.08 6.45 0.96
CA LEU A 183 -15.86 7.89 0.82
C LEU A 183 -14.97 8.44 1.95
N ALA A 184 -15.20 8.01 3.18
CA ALA A 184 -14.37 8.38 4.32
C ALA A 184 -12.91 7.90 4.16
N GLY A 185 -12.72 6.67 3.69
CA GLY A 185 -11.40 6.12 3.34
C GLY A 185 -10.69 6.92 2.25
N LEU A 186 -11.43 7.34 1.20
CA LEU A 186 -10.91 8.18 0.12
C LEU A 186 -10.50 9.57 0.63
N ILE A 187 -11.33 10.22 1.46
CA ILE A 187 -11.02 11.52 2.07
C ILE A 187 -9.74 11.43 2.90
N TRP A 188 -9.63 10.41 3.75
CA TRP A 188 -8.43 10.20 4.55
C TRP A 188 -7.20 10.01 3.66
N THR A 189 -7.28 9.12 2.66
CA THR A 189 -6.15 8.80 1.78
C THR A 189 -5.70 10.02 0.98
N ALA A 190 -6.63 10.81 0.43
CA ALA A 190 -6.32 12.04 -0.30
C ALA A 190 -5.59 13.06 0.59
N LEU A 191 -6.04 13.25 1.84
CA LEU A 191 -5.40 14.16 2.79
C LEU A 191 -4.02 13.66 3.24
N VAL A 192 -3.84 12.34 3.36
CA VAL A 192 -2.52 11.72 3.61
C VAL A 192 -1.56 12.01 2.45
N PHE A 193 -1.98 11.80 1.20
CA PHE A 193 -1.14 12.08 0.03
C PHE A 193 -0.79 13.57 -0.08
N LEU A 194 -1.78 14.46 0.12
CA LEU A 194 -1.55 15.90 0.12
C LEU A 194 -0.53 16.30 1.20
N THR A 195 -0.64 15.70 2.38
CA THR A 195 0.28 15.94 3.50
C THR A 195 1.67 15.43 3.19
N GLN A 196 1.82 14.19 2.73
CA GLN A 196 3.12 13.62 2.35
C GLN A 196 3.78 14.42 1.22
N TRP A 197 2.98 14.92 0.27
CA TRP A 197 3.47 15.76 -0.83
C TRP A 197 4.01 17.11 -0.35
N ARG A 198 3.39 17.71 0.66
CA ARG A 198 3.74 19.05 1.18
C ARG A 198 4.79 19.05 2.28
N ASP A 199 4.83 18.01 3.11
CA ASP A 199 5.71 17.94 4.30
C ASP A 199 7.20 17.84 3.95
N GLY A 200 7.54 17.44 2.71
CA GLY A 200 8.91 17.41 2.19
C GLY A 200 9.76 16.23 2.69
N ARG A 201 9.35 15.55 3.77
CA ARG A 201 10.00 14.32 4.27
C ARG A 201 9.82 13.12 3.35
N TRP A 202 8.70 13.07 2.62
CA TRP A 202 8.42 12.01 1.67
C TRP A 202 8.80 12.42 0.26
N ARG A 203 9.39 11.49 -0.49
CA ARG A 203 9.71 11.71 -1.89
C ARG A 203 8.41 11.68 -2.71
N ARG A 204 8.34 12.53 -3.73
CA ARG A 204 7.22 12.55 -4.69
C ARG A 204 6.96 11.18 -5.33
N ALA A 205 8.02 10.40 -5.58
CA ALA A 205 7.89 9.04 -6.09
C ALA A 205 7.11 8.13 -5.12
N THR A 206 7.31 8.27 -3.81
CA THR A 206 6.59 7.49 -2.79
C THR A 206 5.11 7.84 -2.80
N VAL A 207 4.76 9.13 -2.81
CA VAL A 207 3.37 9.59 -2.97
C VAL A 207 2.78 9.11 -4.30
N GLY A 208 3.57 9.10 -5.37
CA GLY A 208 3.17 8.58 -6.68
C GLY A 208 2.74 7.11 -6.65
N TYR A 209 3.42 6.24 -5.89
CA TYR A 209 2.99 4.85 -5.71
C TYR A 209 1.64 4.76 -4.99
N GLY A 210 1.40 5.60 -3.97
CA GLY A 210 0.10 5.65 -3.30
C GLY A 210 -1.01 6.16 -4.21
N ILE A 211 -0.77 7.21 -5.00
CA ILE A 211 -1.75 7.68 -6.00
C ILE A 211 -2.00 6.60 -7.03
N ALA A 212 -0.95 5.94 -7.52
CA ALA A 212 -1.07 4.85 -8.47
C ALA A 212 -1.87 3.67 -7.91
N SER A 213 -1.80 3.38 -6.61
CA SER A 213 -2.59 2.30 -6.02
C SER A 213 -4.09 2.62 -5.97
N LEU A 214 -4.50 3.90 -5.93
CA LEU A 214 -5.91 4.29 -6.06
C LEU A 214 -6.37 4.34 -7.53
N VAL A 215 -5.51 4.83 -8.42
CA VAL A 215 -5.89 5.11 -9.82
C VAL A 215 -5.79 3.87 -10.69
N ALA A 216 -4.80 3.00 -10.49
CA ALA A 216 -4.59 1.82 -11.32
C ALA A 216 -5.80 0.85 -11.32
N PRO A 217 -6.44 0.53 -10.19
CA PRO A 217 -7.69 -0.23 -10.17
C PRO A 217 -8.77 0.35 -11.07
N LEU A 218 -8.98 1.66 -11.02
CA LEU A 218 -10.00 2.35 -11.80
C LEU A 218 -9.67 2.33 -13.29
N VAL A 219 -8.40 2.56 -13.65
CA VAL A 219 -7.95 2.48 -15.03
C VAL A 219 -8.10 1.06 -15.57
N LEU A 220 -7.72 0.04 -14.80
CA LEU A 220 -7.89 -1.36 -15.21
C LEU A 220 -9.36 -1.74 -15.38
N LEU A 221 -10.24 -1.27 -14.50
CA LEU A 221 -11.68 -1.46 -14.62
C LEU A 221 -12.23 -0.83 -15.90
N LEU A 222 -11.83 0.41 -16.21
CA LEU A 222 -12.23 1.11 -17.45
C LEU A 222 -11.67 0.43 -18.71
N MET A 223 -10.53 -0.24 -18.58
CA MET A 223 -9.87 -0.97 -19.68
C MET A 223 -10.36 -2.41 -19.82
N ALA A 224 -11.32 -2.88 -19.01
CA ALA A 224 -11.80 -4.26 -19.05
C ALA A 224 -12.23 -4.70 -20.46
N VAL A 225 -13.12 -3.94 -21.11
CA VAL A 225 -13.64 -4.25 -22.46
C VAL A 225 -12.53 -4.20 -23.52
N PRO A 226 -11.70 -3.14 -23.62
CA PRO A 226 -10.55 -3.15 -24.53
C PRO A 226 -9.58 -4.31 -24.33
N LEU A 227 -9.31 -4.71 -23.08
CA LEU A 227 -8.39 -5.81 -22.76
C LEU A 227 -8.97 -7.16 -23.16
N GLU A 228 -10.27 -7.39 -22.98
CA GLU A 228 -10.95 -8.59 -23.47
C GLU A 228 -10.88 -8.70 -24.99
N ILE A 229 -11.11 -7.60 -25.72
CA ILE A 229 -10.96 -7.56 -27.19
C ILE A 229 -9.51 -7.87 -27.59
N ALA A 230 -8.52 -7.44 -26.81
CA ALA A 230 -7.11 -7.74 -27.03
C ALA A 230 -6.71 -9.18 -26.63
N GLY A 231 -7.65 -10.02 -26.21
CA GLY A 231 -7.42 -11.42 -25.87
C GLY A 231 -7.01 -11.68 -24.41
N ILE A 232 -7.19 -10.71 -23.52
CA ILE A 232 -7.03 -10.89 -22.06
C ILE A 232 -8.39 -11.23 -21.47
N SER A 233 -8.67 -12.52 -21.29
CA SER A 233 -9.99 -13.05 -20.89
C SER A 233 -9.98 -13.72 -19.52
N GLY A 234 -11.14 -14.19 -19.04
CA GLY A 234 -11.25 -15.07 -17.87
C GLY A 234 -11.13 -14.37 -16.51
N GLY A 235 -11.31 -13.05 -16.43
CA GLY A 235 -11.17 -12.32 -15.17
C GLY A 235 -9.72 -12.01 -14.77
N VAL A 236 -8.75 -12.19 -15.68
CA VAL A 236 -7.36 -11.75 -15.51
C VAL A 236 -7.28 -10.25 -15.22
N HIS A 237 -8.13 -9.43 -15.86
CA HIS A 237 -8.18 -7.99 -15.62
C HIS A 237 -8.74 -7.65 -14.23
N VAL A 238 -9.78 -8.37 -13.77
CA VAL A 238 -10.32 -8.24 -12.40
C VAL A 238 -9.26 -8.63 -11.37
N SER A 239 -8.43 -9.62 -11.70
CA SER A 239 -7.36 -10.07 -10.82
C SER A 239 -6.13 -9.14 -10.88
N ALA A 240 -5.88 -8.46 -11.99
CA ALA A 240 -4.86 -7.41 -12.05
C ALA A 240 -5.20 -6.21 -11.13
N ILE A 241 -6.48 -6.00 -10.82
CA ILE A 241 -6.90 -5.00 -9.83
C ILE A 241 -6.37 -5.36 -8.44
N THR A 242 -6.43 -6.63 -8.03
CA THR A 242 -5.91 -7.05 -6.71
C THR A 242 -4.39 -6.94 -6.66
N ALA A 243 -3.70 -7.15 -7.79
CA ALA A 243 -2.26 -6.90 -7.85
C ALA A 243 -1.89 -5.43 -7.61
N ALA A 244 -2.79 -4.47 -7.84
CA ALA A 244 -2.54 -3.07 -7.52
C ALA A 244 -2.38 -2.81 -6.01
N ASP A 245 -2.85 -3.69 -5.14
CA ASP A 245 -2.64 -3.59 -3.68
C ASP A 245 -1.15 -3.64 -3.32
N ALA A 246 -0.33 -4.30 -4.14
CA ALA A 246 1.12 -4.27 -3.99
C ALA A 246 1.68 -2.84 -4.07
N LEU A 247 1.09 -1.94 -4.87
CA LEU A 247 1.48 -0.51 -4.91
C LEU A 247 1.23 0.18 -3.58
N SER A 248 0.13 -0.15 -2.89
CA SER A 248 -0.14 0.36 -1.55
C SER A 248 0.88 -0.16 -0.54
N VAL A 249 1.23 -1.44 -0.60
CA VAL A 249 2.29 -2.04 0.25
C VAL A 249 3.64 -1.35 -0.01
N ILE A 250 3.98 -1.11 -1.27
CA ILE A 250 5.19 -0.36 -1.67
C ILE A 250 5.15 1.06 -1.09
N TRP A 251 4.02 1.76 -1.23
CA TRP A 251 3.84 3.09 -0.68
C TRP A 251 4.04 3.11 0.84
N LEU A 252 3.37 2.23 1.58
CA LEU A 252 3.48 2.13 3.05
C LEU A 252 4.92 1.84 3.48
N ALA A 253 5.55 0.83 2.87
CA ALA A 253 6.93 0.46 3.19
C ALA A 253 7.90 1.61 2.89
N ARG A 254 7.75 2.30 1.76
CA ARG A 254 8.59 3.46 1.42
C ARG A 254 8.35 4.64 2.34
N SER A 255 7.10 4.92 2.71
CA SER A 255 6.77 5.94 3.69
C SER A 255 7.41 5.68 5.04
N ALA A 256 7.49 4.41 5.46
CA ALA A 256 8.23 4.01 6.66
C ALA A 256 9.74 4.25 6.53
N HIS A 257 10.33 3.98 5.35
CA HIS A 257 11.76 4.20 5.11
C HIS A 257 12.15 5.68 5.14
N GLU A 258 11.32 6.53 4.52
CA GLU A 258 11.61 7.95 4.32
C GLU A 258 11.45 8.79 5.59
N LEU A 259 10.60 8.35 6.53
CA LEU A 259 10.39 9.01 7.83
C LEU A 259 11.66 9.24 8.65
N THR A 260 12.71 8.44 8.42
CA THR A 260 13.99 8.55 9.13
C THR A 260 15.18 8.70 8.19
N ASP A 261 14.97 8.95 6.89
CA ASP A 261 16.08 9.15 5.94
C ASP A 261 16.73 10.53 6.20
N PRO A 262 18.01 10.60 6.62
CA PRO A 262 18.71 11.87 6.85
C PRO A 262 18.74 12.78 5.62
N SER A 263 18.64 12.19 4.42
CA SER A 263 18.72 12.89 3.15
C SER A 263 17.44 13.70 2.84
N ALA A 264 16.31 13.37 3.46
CA ALA A 264 15.05 14.07 3.25
C ALA A 264 14.97 15.40 4.01
N SER A 265 15.89 15.65 4.96
CA SER A 265 15.95 16.89 5.74
C SER A 265 16.76 18.00 5.07
N LEU A 266 17.37 17.76 3.91
CA LEU A 266 18.10 18.77 3.14
C LEU A 266 17.15 19.51 2.17
N ALA A 267 16.08 20.11 2.70
CA ALA A 267 15.47 21.23 2.00
C ALA A 267 16.38 22.46 2.21
N PRO A 268 16.71 23.24 1.17
CA PRO A 268 17.54 24.43 1.33
C PRO A 268 16.85 25.39 2.30
N VAL A 269 17.51 25.71 3.40
CA VAL A 269 17.20 26.93 4.15
C VAL A 269 17.39 28.06 3.16
N ALA A 270 16.29 28.70 2.74
CA ALA A 270 16.37 29.91 1.93
C ALA A 270 17.32 30.88 2.67
N PRO A 271 18.32 31.48 1.99
CA PRO A 271 19.23 32.41 2.64
C PRO A 271 18.39 33.51 3.28
N SER A 272 18.53 33.65 4.60
CA SER A 272 17.98 34.77 5.35
C SER A 272 18.38 36.05 4.61
N GLY A 273 17.39 36.88 4.29
CA GLY A 273 17.58 38.12 3.53
C GLY A 273 18.69 39.00 4.11
N PRO A 274 19.22 39.93 3.30
CA PRO A 274 20.37 40.74 3.69
C PRO A 274 20.09 41.49 5.01
N PRO A 275 21.10 41.64 5.89
CA PRO A 275 20.93 42.30 7.17
C PRO A 275 20.43 43.75 6.98
N PRO A 276 19.59 44.26 7.88
CA PRO A 276 19.09 45.62 7.79
C PRO A 276 20.25 46.61 7.77
N ALA A 277 20.23 47.53 6.81
CA ALA A 277 21.17 48.63 6.72
C ALA A 277 21.12 49.43 8.02
N GLN A 278 22.23 49.47 8.75
CA GLN A 278 22.38 50.40 9.86
C GLN A 278 22.41 51.81 9.28
N ALA A 279 21.37 52.60 9.58
CA ALA A 279 21.39 54.03 9.35
C ALA A 279 22.40 54.66 10.32
N SER A 280 23.55 55.05 9.80
CA SER A 280 24.47 55.99 10.46
C SER A 280 23.81 57.37 10.48
N GLY A 281 23.77 57.98 11.67
CA GLY A 281 23.22 59.32 11.91
C GLY A 281 24.10 60.47 11.42
#